data_AF-A0A369Q7A4-F1
#
_entry.id   AF-A0A369Q7A4-F1
#
_cell.length_a   1.000
_cell.length_b   1.000
_cell.length_c   1.000
_cell.angle_alpha   90.00
_cell.angle_beta   90.00
_cell.angle_gamma   90.00
#
_symmetry.space_group_name_H-M   'P 1'
#
loop_
_entity.id
_entity.type
_entity.pdbx_description
1 polymer ?
#
loop_
_entity_poly.entity_id
_entity_poly.type
_entity_poly.pdbx_seq_one_letter_code
_entity_poly.pdbx_strand_id
1 'polypeptide(L)'
;MRLFRNTTTVIIALSLAACAQTGELTPEPGEALPPAPHGKVVKPEAEKLLELDPLAAPDRSVELRKRSEEREDDPFDLPPE
;
A
#
# COMPACT_ATOMS: atom_id res chain seq x y z
N MET A 1 -37.61 11.67 -7.59
CA MET A 1 -36.42 12.43 -7.17
C MET A 1 -35.50 11.66 -6.21
N ARG A 2 -36.00 11.01 -5.14
CA ARG A 2 -35.15 10.24 -4.20
C ARG A 2 -34.46 9.02 -4.85
N LEU A 3 -35.18 8.28 -5.70
CA LEU A 3 -34.63 7.13 -6.43
C LEU A 3 -33.46 7.52 -7.36
N PHE A 4 -33.64 8.59 -8.14
CA PHE A 4 -32.61 9.14 -9.04
C PHE A 4 -31.36 9.64 -8.29
N ARG A 5 -31.53 10.23 -7.09
CA ARG A 5 -30.41 10.69 -6.26
C ARG A 5 -29.61 9.51 -5.68
N ASN A 6 -30.29 8.44 -5.29
CA ASN A 6 -29.65 7.24 -4.78
C ASN A 6 -28.86 6.50 -5.88
N THR A 7 -29.40 6.41 -7.10
CA THR A 7 -28.69 5.79 -8.23
C THR A 7 -27.40 6.53 -8.60
N THR A 8 -27.42 7.87 -8.61
CA THR A 8 -26.20 8.66 -8.88
C THR A 8 -25.11 8.40 -7.83
N THR A 9 -25.50 8.32 -6.56
CA THR A 9 -24.57 8.07 -5.45
C THR A 9 -23.92 6.69 -5.56
N VAL A 10 -24.69 5.67 -5.91
CA VAL A 10 -24.19 4.29 -6.10
C VAL A 10 -23.21 4.22 -7.28
N ILE A 11 -23.53 4.85 -8.41
CA ILE A 11 -22.65 4.85 -9.61
C ILE A 11 -21.30 5.49 -9.29
N ILE A 12 -21.29 6.61 -8.56
CA ILE A 12 -20.05 7.26 -8.13
C ILE A 12 -19.27 6.36 -7.17
N ALA A 13 -19.93 5.73 -6.20
CA ALA A 13 -19.25 4.82 -5.27
C ALA A 13 -18.59 3.62 -5.99
N LEU A 14 -19.23 3.08 -7.02
CA LEU A 14 -18.67 1.98 -7.81
C LEU A 14 -17.46 2.41 -8.66
N SER A 15 -17.45 3.62 -9.23
CA SER A 15 -16.33 4.07 -10.05
C SER A 15 -15.04 4.25 -9.25
N LEU A 16 -15.13 4.55 -7.94
CA LEU A 16 -13.96 4.64 -7.06
C LEU A 16 -13.30 3.28 -6.75
N ALA A 17 -14.02 2.16 -6.91
CA ALA A 17 -13.49 0.84 -6.60
C ALA A 17 -12.59 0.24 -7.72
N ALA A 18 -12.47 0.90 -8.87
CA ALA A 18 -11.80 0.35 -10.05
C ALA A 18 -10.25 0.38 -10.01
N CYS A 19 -9.62 1.09 -9.06
CA CYS A 19 -8.19 1.42 -9.12
C CYS A 19 -7.24 0.46 -8.36
N ALA A 20 -7.70 -0.71 -7.90
CA ALA A 20 -6.92 -1.60 -7.03
C ALA A 20 -6.83 -3.06 -7.52
N GLN A 21 -6.93 -3.29 -8.83
CA GLN A 21 -6.79 -4.63 -9.38
C GLN A 21 -5.36 -5.14 -9.20
N THR A 22 -5.22 -6.36 -8.66
CA THR A 22 -3.94 -7.08 -8.55
C THR A 22 -3.98 -8.32 -9.44
N GLY A 23 -2.86 -8.67 -10.06
CA GLY A 23 -2.74 -9.82 -10.96
C GLY A 23 -1.34 -9.90 -11.55
N GLU A 24 -1.11 -10.94 -12.34
CA GLU A 24 0.14 -11.08 -13.10
C GLU A 24 0.28 -9.91 -14.08
N LEU A 25 1.46 -9.30 -14.10
CA LEU A 25 1.78 -8.19 -14.98
C LEU A 25 2.70 -8.68 -16.09
N THR A 26 2.35 -8.31 -17.32
CA THR A 26 3.19 -8.52 -18.50
C THR A 26 3.54 -7.16 -19.10
N PRO A 27 4.72 -7.02 -19.74
CA PRO A 27 5.05 -5.81 -20.49
C PRO A 27 4.01 -5.52 -21.57
N GLU A 28 3.88 -4.26 -21.95
CA GLU A 28 3.07 -3.89 -23.10
C GLU A 28 3.56 -4.57 -24.38
N PRO A 29 2.68 -4.75 -25.40
CA PRO A 29 3.08 -5.35 -26.66
C PRO A 29 4.25 -4.59 -27.30
N GLY A 30 5.34 -5.30 -27.55
CA GLY A 30 6.57 -4.73 -28.13
C GLY A 30 7.60 -4.27 -27.10
N GLU A 31 7.25 -4.25 -25.81
CA GLU A 31 8.17 -3.96 -24.72
C GLU A 31 8.75 -5.23 -24.10
N ALA A 32 9.89 -5.08 -23.42
CA ALA A 32 10.57 -6.15 -22.73
C ALA A 32 10.79 -5.82 -21.26
N LEU A 33 10.98 -6.86 -20.43
CA LEU A 33 11.43 -6.66 -19.05
C LEU A 33 12.76 -5.87 -19.02
N PRO A 34 12.99 -5.05 -17.97
CA PRO A 34 14.24 -4.35 -17.75
C PRO A 34 15.46 -5.26 -17.91
N PRO A 35 16.61 -4.74 -18.40
CA PRO A 35 17.83 -5.52 -18.53
C PRO A 35 18.30 -6.03 -17.16
N ALA A 36 19.19 -7.03 -17.17
CA ALA A 36 19.76 -7.57 -15.95
C ALA A 36 20.48 -6.47 -15.14
N PRO A 37 20.36 -6.49 -13.79
CA PRO A 37 21.09 -5.56 -12.94
C PRO A 37 22.60 -5.65 -13.16
N HIS A 38 23.31 -4.56 -12.91
CA HIS A 38 24.76 -4.52 -13.06
C HIS A 38 25.45 -5.64 -12.28
N GLY A 39 26.35 -6.38 -12.95
CA GLY A 39 27.08 -7.50 -12.36
C GLY A 39 26.28 -8.79 -12.19
N LYS A 40 25.04 -8.86 -12.70
CA LYS A 40 24.24 -10.09 -12.76
C LYS A 40 24.18 -10.61 -14.18
N VAL A 41 24.41 -11.92 -14.34
CA VAL A 41 24.29 -12.62 -15.63
C VAL A 41 22.83 -12.93 -15.95
N VAL A 42 22.01 -13.11 -14.91
CA VAL A 42 20.61 -13.51 -15.03
C VAL A 42 19.70 -12.27 -14.98
N LYS A 43 18.83 -12.14 -15.97
CA LYS A 43 17.72 -11.18 -15.97
C LYS A 43 16.57 -11.73 -15.12
N PRO A 44 16.05 -11.00 -14.12
CA PRO A 44 14.92 -11.47 -13.30
C PRO A 44 13.62 -11.58 -14.10
N GLU A 45 12.73 -12.46 -13.64
CA GLU A 45 11.34 -12.55 -14.11
C GLU A 45 10.46 -11.46 -13.47
N ALA A 46 9.24 -11.25 -13.98
CA ALA A 46 8.36 -10.17 -13.55
C ALA A 46 8.05 -10.23 -12.04
N GLU A 47 7.79 -11.42 -11.52
CA GLU A 47 7.50 -11.69 -10.11
C GLU A 47 8.67 -11.25 -9.22
N LYS A 48 9.91 -11.45 -9.69
CA LYS A 48 11.12 -11.08 -8.96
C LYS A 48 11.44 -9.60 -9.03
N LEU A 49 11.00 -8.90 -10.07
CA LEU A 49 11.12 -7.44 -10.17
C LEU A 49 10.09 -6.71 -9.30
N LEU A 50 8.96 -7.34 -9.01
CA LEU A 50 7.89 -6.80 -8.17
C LEU A 50 8.08 -7.13 -6.68
N GLU A 51 9.03 -8.01 -6.35
CA GLU A 51 9.37 -8.34 -4.97
C GLU A 51 9.98 -7.11 -4.28
N LEU A 52 9.44 -6.74 -3.12
CA LEU A 52 9.96 -5.62 -2.34
C LEU A 52 11.30 -6.01 -1.70
N ASP A 53 12.27 -5.10 -1.75
CA ASP A 53 13.49 -5.24 -0.97
C ASP A 53 13.17 -5.30 0.54
N PRO A 54 13.99 -5.98 1.36
CA PRO A 54 13.73 -6.10 2.80
C PRO A 54 13.55 -4.78 3.55
N LEU A 55 14.13 -3.69 3.03
CA LEU A 55 14.04 -2.35 3.60
C LEU A 55 13.06 -1.43 2.87
N ALA A 56 12.40 -1.89 1.79
CA ALA A 56 11.40 -1.11 1.08
C ALA A 56 10.06 -1.01 1.86
N ALA A 57 9.74 -2.04 2.63
CA ALA A 57 8.60 -2.07 3.54
C ALA A 57 9.00 -2.78 4.85
N PRO A 58 9.89 -2.17 5.65
CA PRO A 58 10.36 -2.81 6.87
C PRO A 58 9.20 -2.93 7.86
N ASP A 59 9.16 -4.06 8.56
CA ASP A 59 8.32 -4.16 9.73
C ASP A 59 8.71 -3.05 10.70
N ARG A 60 7.70 -2.37 11.25
CA ARG A 60 7.97 -1.47 12.38
C ARG A 60 8.63 -2.31 13.47
N SER A 61 9.69 -1.76 14.06
CA SER A 61 10.37 -2.36 15.23
C SER A 61 9.31 -2.91 16.16
N VAL A 62 9.57 -4.12 16.71
CA VAL A 62 8.71 -4.91 17.61
C VAL A 62 8.16 -4.11 18.80
N GLU A 63 7.28 -3.16 18.51
CA GLU A 63 6.34 -2.59 19.42
C GLU A 63 5.40 -3.75 19.71
N LEU A 64 5.63 -4.45 20.83
CA LEU A 64 4.80 -5.58 21.26
C LEU A 64 3.31 -5.19 21.29
N ARG A 65 3.05 -3.88 21.37
CA ARG A 65 1.76 -3.24 21.21
C ARG A 65 1.36 -3.15 19.73
N LYS A 66 0.56 -4.13 19.31
CA LYS A 66 -0.09 -4.16 17.99
C LYS A 66 -1.18 -3.09 17.80
N ARG A 67 -1.53 -2.36 18.87
CA ARG A 67 -2.59 -1.34 18.90
C ARG A 67 -2.24 -0.29 19.94
N SER A 68 -2.80 0.91 19.82
CA SER A 68 -2.72 1.94 20.84
C SER A 68 -3.37 1.47 22.15
N GLU A 69 -2.71 1.70 23.27
CA GLU A 69 -3.26 1.55 24.61
C GLU A 69 -3.60 2.93 25.18
N GLU A 70 -4.53 2.97 26.13
CA GLU A 70 -4.80 4.17 26.92
C GLU A 70 -3.50 4.59 27.63
N ARG A 71 -3.17 5.89 27.60
CA ARG A 71 -2.02 6.39 28.36
C ARG A 71 -2.46 6.60 29.80
N GLU A 72 -1.59 6.29 30.75
CA GLU A 72 -1.81 6.75 32.12
C GLU A 72 -1.76 8.28 32.16
N ASP A 73 -2.51 8.85 33.09
CA ASP A 73 -2.46 10.29 33.37
C ASP A 73 -1.01 10.70 33.71
N ASP A 74 -0.53 11.78 33.10
CA ASP A 74 0.83 12.26 33.32
C ASP A 74 0.94 12.91 34.71
N PRO A 75 1.71 12.33 35.65
CA PRO A 75 1.85 12.88 36.99
C PRO A 75 2.54 14.25 37.02
N PHE A 76 3.14 14.67 35.90
CA PHE A 76 3.82 15.95 35.74
C PHE A 76 3.04 16.96 34.89
N ASP A 77 1.78 16.68 34.54
CA ASP A 77 0.87 17.65 33.94
C ASP A 77 0.36 18.64 35.02
N LEU A 78 1.29 19.44 35.52
CA LEU A 78 1.04 20.44 36.56
C LEU A 78 0.59 21.78 35.91
N PRO A 79 -0.39 22.49 36.51
CA PRO A 79 -0.79 23.81 36.02
C PRO A 79 0.32 24.87 36.18
N PRO A 80 0.32 25.93 35.34
CA PRO A 80 1.27 27.05 35.48
C PRO A 80 1.03 27.89 36.75
N GLU A 81 2.07 28.57 37.24
CA GLU A 81 2.02 29.52 38.37
C GLU A 81 1.44 30.89 38.00
#